data_AF-A0A1G3H1A5-F1
#
_entry.id   AF-A0A1G3H1A5-F1
#
_cell.length_a   1.000
_cell.length_b   1.000
_cell.length_c   1.000
_cell.angle_alpha   90.00
_cell.angle_beta   90.00
_cell.angle_gamma   90.00
#
_symmetry.space_group_name_H-M   'P 1'
#
loop_
_entity.id
_entity.type
_entity.pdbx_description
1 polymer ?
#
loop_
_entity_poly.entity_id
_entity_poly.type
_entity_poly.pdbx_seq_one_letter_code
_entity_poly.pdbx_strand_id
1 'polypeptide(L)'
;MSENTIDGIIEKYRGQPGSLIHALVEIQHENHWLPREVMQRVADALQVPFAQVMQIASFYKAFSLTPKGRHEVHVCTGMTCHLRGAARLRAKVEELTGLKDGETDTESRFTYQTGACLGSCSIGPELIVDGKHYGRMTPEKIEDVLKHYE
;
A
#
# COMPACT_ATOMS: atom_id res chain seq x y z
N MET A 1 9.74 -14.90 -0.50
CA MET A 1 8.89 -15.87 0.24
C MET A 1 9.64 -16.35 1.46
N SER A 2 9.09 -16.16 2.65
CA SER A 2 9.45 -16.95 3.83
C SER A 2 8.14 -17.43 4.46
N GLU A 3 7.56 -18.51 3.93
CA GLU A 3 6.33 -19.13 4.47
C GLU A 3 6.44 -19.37 5.98
N ASN A 4 7.66 -19.69 6.46
CA ASN A 4 7.98 -19.85 7.88
C ASN A 4 7.66 -18.62 8.75
N THR A 5 7.78 -17.41 8.22
CA THR A 5 7.56 -16.17 8.99
C THR A 5 6.07 -15.91 9.19
N ILE A 6 5.28 -16.08 8.12
CA ILE A 6 3.82 -15.94 8.18
C ILE A 6 3.23 -16.99 9.13
N ASP A 7 3.75 -18.22 9.07
CA ASP A 7 3.32 -19.31 9.94
C ASP A 7 3.60 -19.01 11.41
N GLY A 8 4.77 -18.43 11.70
CA GLY A 8 5.12 -17.96 13.05
C GLY A 8 4.18 -16.86 13.56
N ILE A 9 3.80 -15.91 12.69
CA ILE A 9 2.84 -14.85 13.03
C ILE A 9 1.45 -15.43 13.30
N ILE A 10 0.98 -16.35 12.46
CA ILE A 10 -0.32 -17.02 12.65
C ILE A 10 -0.34 -17.78 13.97
N GLU A 11 0.74 -18.50 14.28
CA GLU A 11 0.85 -19.27 15.52
C GLU A 11 0.85 -18.38 16.77
N LYS A 12 1.53 -17.23 16.71
CA LYS A 12 1.55 -16.22 17.78
C LYS A 12 0.15 -15.75 18.20
N TYR A 13 -0.81 -15.71 17.28
CA TYR A 13 -2.19 -15.26 17.53
C TYR A 13 -3.22 -16.40 17.59
N ARG A 14 -2.77 -17.67 17.58
CA ARG A 14 -3.67 -18.83 17.59
C ARG A 14 -4.61 -18.78 18.80
N GLY A 15 -5.90 -19.04 18.55
CA GLY A 15 -6.93 -19.07 19.59
C GLY A 15 -7.29 -17.69 20.18
N GLN A 16 -6.88 -16.60 19.54
CA GLN A 16 -7.21 -15.23 19.99
C GLN A 16 -8.09 -14.49 18.95
N PRO A 17 -9.41 -14.72 18.92
CA PRO A 17 -10.32 -14.06 17.97
C PRO A 17 -10.23 -12.53 17.97
N GLY A 18 -9.98 -11.92 19.14
CA GLY A 18 -9.85 -10.47 19.30
C GLY A 18 -8.59 -9.87 18.65
N SER A 19 -7.62 -10.70 18.27
CA SER A 19 -6.34 -10.29 17.70
C SER A 19 -6.34 -10.29 16.17
N LEU A 20 -7.50 -10.51 15.52
CA LEU A 20 -7.61 -10.63 14.06
C LEU A 20 -6.98 -9.45 13.30
N ILE A 21 -7.30 -8.20 13.69
CA ILE A 21 -6.75 -7.01 13.03
C ILE A 21 -5.22 -6.97 13.21
N HIS A 22 -4.70 -7.30 14.39
CA HIS A 22 -3.26 -7.30 14.66
C HIS A 22 -2.53 -8.35 13.82
N ALA A 23 -3.09 -9.55 13.71
CA ALA A 23 -2.55 -10.61 12.86
C ALA A 23 -2.49 -10.18 11.38
N LEU A 24 -3.58 -9.57 10.86
CA LEU A 24 -3.62 -9.07 9.48
C LEU A 24 -2.63 -7.93 9.23
N VAL A 25 -2.47 -7.00 10.19
CA VAL A 25 -1.49 -5.91 10.08
C VAL A 25 -0.06 -6.45 10.04
N GLU A 26 0.30 -7.39 10.92
CA GLU A 26 1.64 -7.97 10.99
C GLU A 26 1.96 -8.80 9.73
N ILE A 27 1.00 -9.61 9.25
CA ILE A 27 1.16 -10.36 8.00
C ILE A 27 1.30 -9.42 6.79
N GLN A 28 0.50 -8.36 6.72
CA GLN A 28 0.63 -7.41 5.62
C GLN A 28 1.94 -6.63 5.69
N HIS A 29 2.47 -6.34 6.87
CA HIS A 29 3.79 -5.72 6.99
C HIS A 29 4.88 -6.59 6.38
N GLU A 30 4.83 -7.90 6.62
CA GLU A 30 5.81 -8.85 6.08
C GLU A 30 5.60 -9.18 4.59
N ASN A 31 4.34 -9.21 4.14
CA ASN A 31 4.00 -9.69 2.80
C ASN A 31 3.55 -8.57 1.85
N HIS A 32 3.45 -7.32 2.31
CA HIS A 32 2.90 -6.12 1.63
C HIS A 32 1.43 -6.20 1.16
N TRP A 33 0.84 -7.40 1.14
CA TRP A 33 -0.56 -7.66 0.83
C TRP A 33 -1.07 -8.92 1.54
N LEU A 34 -2.37 -9.18 1.46
CA LEU A 34 -3.05 -10.29 2.12
C LEU A 34 -3.61 -11.29 1.09
N PRO A 35 -2.88 -12.38 0.79
CA PRO A 35 -3.37 -13.46 -0.05
C PRO A 35 -4.56 -14.16 0.57
N ARG A 36 -5.48 -14.63 -0.28
CA ARG A 36 -6.68 -15.36 0.16
C ARG A 36 -6.34 -16.60 1.00
N GLU A 37 -5.32 -17.34 0.60
CA GLU A 37 -4.84 -18.54 1.29
C GLU A 37 -4.34 -18.21 2.71
N VAL A 38 -3.58 -17.13 2.85
CA VAL A 38 -3.09 -16.68 4.16
C VAL A 38 -4.24 -16.22 5.05
N MET A 39 -5.19 -15.46 4.52
CA MET A 39 -6.39 -15.04 5.26
C MET A 39 -7.24 -16.23 5.72
N GLN A 40 -7.32 -17.30 4.91
CA GLN A 40 -8.02 -18.52 5.30
C GLN A 40 -7.31 -19.22 6.46
N ARG A 41 -5.98 -19.33 6.41
CA ARG A 41 -5.18 -19.89 7.51
C ARG A 41 -5.31 -19.07 8.81
N VAL A 42 -5.36 -17.74 8.71
CA VAL A 42 -5.64 -16.84 9.84
C VAL A 42 -7.03 -17.13 10.41
N ALA A 43 -8.05 -17.26 9.57
CA ALA A 43 -9.41 -17.57 10.00
C ALA A 43 -9.46 -18.88 10.80
N ASP A 44 -8.80 -19.92 10.29
CA ASP A 44 -8.72 -21.23 10.93
C ASP A 44 -7.96 -21.18 12.26
N ALA A 45 -6.83 -20.47 12.32
CA ALA A 45 -6.00 -20.36 13.52
C ALA A 45 -6.67 -19.54 14.64
N LEU A 46 -7.42 -18.49 14.29
CA LEU A 46 -8.14 -17.66 15.25
C LEU A 46 -9.55 -18.20 15.56
N GLN A 47 -9.98 -19.27 14.88
CA GLN A 47 -11.33 -19.86 14.97
C GLN A 47 -12.45 -18.84 14.71
N VAL A 48 -12.27 -17.99 13.70
CA VAL A 48 -13.25 -17.01 13.25
C VAL A 48 -13.79 -17.38 11.87
N PRO A 49 -15.05 -17.04 11.53
CA PRO A 49 -15.56 -17.27 10.19
C PRO A 49 -14.74 -16.52 9.14
N PHE A 50 -14.38 -17.17 8.03
CA PHE A 50 -13.67 -16.52 6.92
C PHE A 50 -14.40 -15.28 6.38
N ALA A 51 -15.74 -15.29 6.42
CA ALA A 51 -16.55 -14.13 6.07
C ALA A 51 -16.21 -12.88 6.91
N GLN A 52 -15.94 -13.05 8.21
CA GLN A 52 -15.55 -11.95 9.09
C GLN A 52 -14.17 -11.40 8.74
N VAL A 53 -13.22 -12.27 8.39
CA VAL A 53 -11.88 -11.88 7.91
C VAL A 53 -12.00 -11.05 6.63
N MET A 54 -12.77 -11.54 5.65
CA MET A 54 -13.00 -10.82 4.40
C MET A 54 -13.73 -9.49 4.60
N GLN A 55 -14.70 -9.42 5.51
CA GLN A 55 -15.37 -8.17 5.86
C GLN A 55 -14.37 -7.13 6.38
N ILE A 56 -13.48 -7.51 7.30
CA ILE A 56 -12.48 -6.59 7.84
C ILE A 56 -11.47 -6.19 6.76
N ALA A 57 -10.95 -7.16 6.01
CA ALA A 57 -9.93 -6.93 4.98
C ALA A 57 -10.45 -6.07 3.82
N SER A 58 -11.74 -6.15 3.49
CA SER A 58 -12.36 -5.32 2.45
C SER A 58 -12.84 -3.96 2.97
N PHE A 59 -13.17 -3.85 4.26
CA PHE A 59 -13.68 -2.61 4.85
C PHE A 59 -12.57 -1.58 5.10
N TYR A 60 -11.43 -2.01 5.64
CA TYR A 60 -10.31 -1.11 5.92
C TYR A 60 -9.44 -0.93 4.68
N LYS A 61 -9.40 0.29 4.13
CA LYS A 61 -8.49 0.67 3.03
C LYS A 61 -7.01 0.45 3.32
N ALA A 62 -6.64 0.36 4.60
CA ALA A 62 -5.29 0.05 5.01
C ALA A 62 -4.85 -1.35 4.57
N PHE A 63 -5.79 -2.28 4.38
CA PHE A 63 -5.51 -3.62 3.89
C PHE A 63 -5.55 -3.69 2.37
N SER A 64 -4.62 -4.44 1.79
CA SER A 64 -4.53 -4.70 0.36
C SER A 64 -4.72 -6.18 0.08
N LEU A 65 -5.74 -6.48 -0.72
CA LEU A 65 -6.06 -7.83 -1.19
C LEU A 65 -5.36 -8.18 -2.49
N THR A 66 -4.63 -7.23 -3.07
CA THR A 66 -3.91 -7.34 -4.33
C THR A 66 -2.42 -7.20 -4.07
N PRO A 67 -1.56 -7.87 -4.86
CA PRO A 67 -0.11 -7.72 -4.72
C PRO A 67 0.31 -6.25 -4.76
N LYS A 68 0.97 -5.81 -3.70
CA LYS A 68 1.68 -4.53 -3.66
C LYS A 68 3.17 -4.76 -3.85
N GLY A 69 3.81 -3.82 -4.53
CA GLY A 69 5.26 -3.76 -4.64
C GLY A 69 5.88 -3.39 -3.30
N ARG A 70 7.21 -3.46 -3.24
CA ARG A 70 8.00 -3.09 -2.06
C ARG A 70 7.77 -1.64 -1.62
N HIS A 71 7.52 -0.75 -2.58
CA HIS A 71 7.36 0.67 -2.37
C HIS A 71 6.02 1.16 -2.94
N GLU A 72 5.24 1.87 -2.14
CA GLU A 72 3.97 2.47 -2.56
C GLU A 72 4.16 3.94 -2.89
N VAL A 73 3.96 4.30 -4.16
CA VAL A 73 4.07 5.66 -4.68
C VAL A 73 2.68 6.23 -4.86
N HIS A 74 2.38 7.30 -4.13
CA HIS A 74 1.08 7.96 -4.15
C HIS A 74 1.20 9.42 -4.60
N VAL A 75 0.46 9.80 -5.63
CA VAL A 75 0.38 11.20 -6.09
C VAL A 75 -0.94 11.83 -5.63
N CYS A 76 -0.83 12.93 -4.89
CA CYS A 76 -2.00 13.65 -4.41
C CYS A 76 -2.72 14.36 -5.57
N THR A 77 -3.97 13.99 -5.81
CA THR A 77 -4.85 14.57 -6.85
C THR A 77 -5.99 15.41 -6.27
N GLY A 78 -5.91 15.77 -4.99
CA GLY A 78 -6.84 16.71 -4.38
C GLY A 78 -6.88 18.06 -5.12
N MET A 79 -7.97 18.83 -4.97
CA MET A 79 -8.25 20.04 -5.74
C MET A 79 -7.05 21.00 -5.82
N THR A 80 -6.40 21.29 -4.69
CA THR A 80 -5.24 22.19 -4.66
C THR A 80 -4.04 21.64 -5.42
N CYS A 81 -3.74 20.34 -5.27
CA CYS A 81 -2.65 19.69 -6.00
C CYS A 81 -2.96 19.61 -7.50
N HIS A 82 -4.22 19.35 -7.86
CA HIS A 82 -4.69 19.38 -9.24
C HIS A 82 -4.44 20.75 -9.89
N LEU A 83 -4.87 21.84 -9.25
CA LEU A 83 -4.65 23.22 -9.73
C LEU A 83 -3.16 23.58 -9.81
N ARG A 84 -2.32 23.02 -8.94
CA ARG A 84 -0.86 23.23 -8.93
C ARG A 84 -0.10 22.33 -9.91
N GLY A 85 -0.79 21.52 -10.72
CA GLY A 85 -0.17 20.72 -11.78
C GLY A 85 0.17 19.28 -11.41
N ALA A 86 -0.55 18.66 -10.45
CA ALA A 86 -0.40 17.24 -10.14
C ALA A 86 -0.54 16.32 -11.36
N ALA A 87 -1.26 16.74 -12.40
CA ALA A 87 -1.34 16.01 -13.67
C ALA A 87 0.05 15.78 -14.31
N ARG A 88 0.97 16.75 -14.20
CA ARG A 88 2.35 16.61 -14.70
C ARG A 88 3.16 15.63 -13.86
N LEU A 89 2.94 15.62 -12.54
CA LEU A 89 3.58 14.65 -11.65
C LEU A 89 3.12 13.23 -11.98
N ARG A 90 1.81 13.03 -12.15
CA ARG A 90 1.25 11.74 -12.56
C ARG A 90 1.86 11.23 -13.85
N ALA A 91 1.85 12.05 -14.90
CA ALA A 91 2.42 11.69 -16.19
C ALA A 91 3.90 11.30 -16.07
N LYS A 92 4.68 12.01 -15.24
CA LYS A 92 6.09 11.69 -15.04
C LYS A 92 6.30 10.39 -14.25
N VAL A 93 5.49 10.11 -13.24
CA VAL A 93 5.54 8.82 -12.53
C VAL A 93 5.18 7.67 -13.48
N GLU A 94 4.12 7.83 -14.27
CA GLU A 94 3.70 6.85 -15.29
C GLU A 94 4.80 6.64 -16.35
N GLU A 95 5.49 7.70 -16.79
CA GLU A 95 6.63 7.63 -17.72
C GLU A 95 7.82 6.87 -17.14
N LEU A 96 8.19 7.15 -15.88
CA LEU A 96 9.38 6.57 -15.24
C LEU A 96 9.17 5.11 -14.82
N THR A 97 7.96 4.78 -14.36
CA THR A 97 7.66 3.45 -13.81
C THR A 97 6.96 2.53 -14.81
N GLY A 98 6.35 3.09 -15.86
CA GLY A 98 5.48 2.34 -16.78
C GLY A 98 4.15 1.90 -16.19
N LEU A 99 3.85 2.27 -14.94
CA LEU A 99 2.64 1.86 -14.21
C LEU A 99 1.50 2.85 -14.42
N LYS A 100 0.27 2.36 -14.44
CA LYS A 100 -0.93 3.18 -14.31
C LYS A 100 -1.46 3.20 -12.88
N ASP A 101 -2.43 4.07 -12.63
CA ASP A 101 -3.09 4.18 -11.33
C ASP A 101 -3.68 2.83 -10.89
N GLY A 102 -3.26 2.35 -9.72
CA GLY A 102 -3.64 1.06 -9.15
C GLY A 102 -2.80 -0.12 -9.62
N GLU A 103 -1.81 0.09 -10.49
CA GLU A 103 -0.93 -0.98 -10.99
C GLU A 103 0.31 -1.15 -10.12
N THR A 104 0.80 -2.39 -10.10
CA THR A 104 2.03 -2.81 -9.45
C THR A 104 2.99 -3.32 -10.51
N ASP A 105 4.27 -2.94 -10.40
CA ASP A 105 5.32 -3.38 -11.32
C ASP A 105 5.44 -4.91 -11.35
N THR A 106 5.78 -5.43 -12.52
CA THR A 106 6.08 -6.84 -12.77
C THR A 106 7.20 -7.37 -11.88
N GLU A 107 8.17 -6.51 -11.52
CA GLU A 107 9.25 -6.83 -10.58
C GLU A 107 8.84 -6.63 -9.11
N SER A 108 7.57 -6.29 -8.85
CA SER A 108 7.02 -5.99 -7.52
C SER A 108 7.84 -4.93 -6.76
N ARG A 109 8.41 -3.95 -7.48
CA ARG A 109 9.18 -2.85 -6.88
C ARG A 109 8.29 -1.73 -6.43
N PHE A 110 7.49 -1.19 -7.34
CA PHE A 110 6.59 -0.06 -7.09
C PHE A 110 5.14 -0.44 -7.29
N THR A 111 4.26 0.08 -6.43
CA THR A 111 2.82 0.19 -6.68
C THR A 111 2.49 1.66 -6.82
N TYR A 112 1.81 2.03 -7.90
CA TYR A 112 1.43 3.42 -8.14
C TYR A 112 -0.05 3.65 -7.86
N GLN A 113 -0.37 4.66 -7.07
CA GLN A 113 -1.75 5.06 -6.77
C GLN A 113 -1.95 6.57 -6.85
N THR A 114 -3.17 6.98 -7.15
CA THR A 114 -3.63 8.36 -7.08
C THR A 114 -4.92 8.47 -6.26
N GLY A 115 -5.32 9.66 -5.81
CA GLY A 115 -6.74 9.88 -5.46
C GLY A 115 -7.06 10.36 -4.05
N ALA A 116 -6.18 10.20 -3.06
CA ALA A 116 -6.50 10.67 -1.70
C ALA A 116 -5.98 12.10 -1.47
N CYS A 117 -6.87 13.03 -1.14
CA CYS A 117 -6.49 14.30 -0.52
C CYS A 117 -6.08 14.02 0.93
N LEU A 118 -4.89 14.51 1.32
CA LEU A 118 -4.28 14.19 2.61
C LEU A 118 -4.24 15.38 3.58
N GLY A 119 -4.92 16.47 3.23
CA GLY A 119 -4.99 17.67 4.07
C GLY A 119 -3.71 18.53 4.08
N SER A 120 -2.62 18.09 3.44
CA SER A 120 -1.33 18.79 3.38
C SER A 120 -1.22 19.83 2.26
N CYS A 121 -2.29 20.61 2.02
CA CYS A 121 -2.36 21.56 0.91
C CYS A 121 -1.29 22.67 0.95
N SER A 122 -0.71 22.95 2.13
CA SER A 122 0.39 23.91 2.31
C SER A 122 1.67 23.53 1.57
N ILE A 123 1.89 22.22 1.34
CA ILE A 123 3.08 21.69 0.68
C ILE A 123 2.79 21.07 -0.69
N GLY A 124 1.55 21.11 -1.18
CA GLY A 124 1.19 20.59 -2.51
C GLY A 124 1.88 21.36 -3.67
N PRO A 125 2.10 20.74 -4.84
CA PRO A 125 1.75 19.36 -5.15
C PRO A 125 2.72 18.36 -4.50
N GLU A 126 2.18 17.21 -4.11
CA GLU A 126 2.80 16.27 -3.19
C GLU A 126 2.87 14.87 -3.79
N LEU A 127 4.02 14.24 -3.59
CA LEU A 127 4.29 12.82 -3.83
C LEU A 127 4.52 12.15 -2.48
N ILE A 128 4.05 10.93 -2.31
CA ILE A 128 4.28 10.14 -1.10
C ILE A 128 4.87 8.82 -1.51
N VAL A 129 5.91 8.39 -0.80
CA VAL A 129 6.52 7.08 -0.97
C VAL A 129 6.62 6.41 0.39
N ASP A 130 5.94 5.27 0.58
CA ASP A 130 5.88 4.53 1.85
C ASP A 130 5.49 5.39 3.06
N GLY A 131 4.52 6.29 2.87
CA GLY A 131 4.07 7.22 3.92
C GLY A 131 5.00 8.40 4.17
N LYS A 132 6.14 8.51 3.48
CA LYS A 132 7.00 9.71 3.53
C LYS A 132 6.50 10.77 2.57
N HIS A 133 6.26 11.96 3.11
CA HIS A 133 5.71 13.10 2.37
C HIS A 133 6.78 13.92 1.67
N TYR A 134 6.63 14.12 0.36
CA TYR A 134 7.47 14.98 -0.47
C TYR A 134 6.63 16.12 -1.05
N GLY A 135 6.83 17.32 -0.53
CA GLY A 135 6.10 18.53 -0.94
C GLY A 135 6.83 19.37 -1.99
N ARG A 136 6.10 20.29 -2.63
CA ARG A 136 6.58 21.19 -3.69
C ARG A 136 7.31 20.42 -4.78
N MET A 137 6.73 19.29 -5.14
CA MET A 137 7.29 18.38 -6.12
C MET A 137 7.14 18.94 -7.52
N THR A 138 8.15 18.67 -8.33
CA THR A 138 8.18 18.98 -9.76
C THR A 138 8.55 17.68 -10.50
N PRO A 139 8.23 17.56 -11.81
CA PRO A 139 8.58 16.37 -12.59
C PRO A 139 10.05 15.97 -12.49
N GLU A 140 10.96 16.94 -12.42
CA GLU A 140 12.40 16.71 -12.34
C GLU A 140 12.80 16.03 -11.02
N LYS A 141 12.15 16.41 -9.90
CA LYS A 141 12.45 15.84 -8.57
C LYS A 141 11.91 14.44 -8.38
N ILE A 142 10.94 14.00 -9.19
CA ILE A 142 10.35 12.66 -9.06
C ILE A 142 11.41 11.59 -9.28
N GLU A 143 12.22 11.75 -10.33
CA GLU A 143 13.27 10.78 -10.66
C GLU A 143 14.28 10.63 -9.53
N ASP A 144 14.73 11.76 -8.97
CA ASP A 144 15.62 11.74 -7.80
C ASP A 144 14.99 11.00 -6.63
N VAL A 145 13.72 11.29 -6.30
CA VAL A 145 13.03 10.61 -5.20
C VAL A 145 12.93 9.11 -5.45
N LEU A 146 12.49 8.67 -6.63
CA LEU A 146 12.32 7.24 -6.93
C LEU A 146 13.65 6.46 -6.88
N LYS A 147 14.77 7.06 -7.29
CA LYS A 147 16.11 6.45 -7.19
C LYS A 147 16.55 6.16 -5.75
N HIS A 148 16.00 6.85 -4.75
CA HIS A 148 16.32 6.54 -3.35
C HIS A 148 15.65 5.24 -2.86
N TYR A 149 14.73 4.68 -3.63
CA TYR A 149 13.96 3.48 -3.32
C TYR A 149 14.20 2.37 -4.37
N GLU A 150 15.25 2.49 -5.19
CA GLU A 150 15.73 1.41 -6.07
C GLU A 150 16.58 0.37 -5.33
#